data_AF-A0A4Q2XRY8-F1
#
_entry.id   AF-A0A4Q2XRY8-F1
#
_cell.length_a   1.000
_cell.length_b   1.000
_cell.length_c   1.000
_cell.angle_alpha   90.00
_cell.angle_beta   90.00
_cell.angle_gamma   90.00
#
_symmetry.space_group_name_H-M   'P 1'
#
loop_
_entity.id
_entity.type
_entity.pdbx_description
1 polymer ?
#
loop_
_entity_poly.entity_id
_entity_poly.type
_entity_poly.pdbx_seq_one_letter_code
_entity_poly.pdbx_strand_id
1 'polypeptide(L)' 'MRIRILSDLHREFGLTPIPSLEADVVIMAGDIATKLNALPWIHEFRGDTSVAYV' A
#
# COMPACT_ATOMS: atom_id res chain seq x y z
N MET A 1 16.36 9.67 3.82
CA MET A 1 15.10 9.04 4.25
C MET A 1 14.04 9.31 3.19
N ARG A 2 13.44 8.27 2.62
CA ARG A 2 12.41 8.30 1.58
C ARG A 2 11.14 7.69 2.14
N ILE A 3 10.06 8.47 2.14
CA ILE A 3 8.73 8.02 2.55
C ILE A 3 7.88 7.91 1.30
N ARG A 4 7.24 6.76 1.12
CA ARG A 4 6.25 6.56 0.05
C ARG A 4 4.86 6.60 0.64
N ILE A 5 3.96 7.38 0.07
CA ILE A 5 2.57 7.45 0.53
C ILE A 5 1.67 6.99 -0.63
N LEU A 6 0.75 6.09 -0.33
CA LEU A 6 -0.28 5.59 -1.24
C LEU A 6 -1.64 5.77 -0.57
N SER A 7 -2.64 6.19 -1.33
CA SER A 7 -4.02 6.43 -0.87
C SER A 7 -4.98 6.15 -2.03
N ASP A 8 -6.25 5.93 -1.73
CA ASP A 8 -7.34 5.88 -2.71
C ASP A 8 -7.10 4.87 -3.84
N LEU A 9 -6.44 3.75 -3.52
CA LEU A 9 -6.13 2.73 -4.51
C LEU A 9 -7.36 1.94 -4.93
N HIS A 10 -8.37 1.83 -4.05
CA HIS A 10 -9.62 1.09 -4.24
C HIS A 10 -9.44 -0.22 -5.00
N ARG A 11 -8.66 -1.14 -4.43
CA ARG A 11 -8.30 -2.40 -5.11
C ARG A 11 -9.49 -3.32 -5.39
N GLU A 12 -10.66 -3.07 -4.80
CA GLU A 12 -11.94 -3.68 -5.17
C GLU A 12 -12.38 -3.37 -6.61
N PHE A 13 -11.90 -2.28 -7.22
CA PHE A 13 -12.24 -1.91 -8.60
C PHE A 13 -11.20 -2.39 -9.62
N GLY A 14 -10.13 -3.06 -9.16
CA GLY A 14 -9.13 -3.67 -10.02
C GLY A 14 -7.69 -3.39 -9.60
N LEU A 15 -6.77 -3.75 -10.48
CA LEU A 15 -5.34 -3.55 -10.25
C LEU A 15 -4.92 -2.15 -10.69
N THR A 16 -4.32 -1.41 -9.77
CA THR A 16 -3.64 -0.15 -10.07
C THR A 16 -2.15 -0.44 -10.30
N PRO A 17 -1.56 -0.09 -11.45
CA PRO A 17 -0.13 -0.22 -11.66
C PRO A 17 0.62 0.76 -10.75
N ILE A 18 1.43 0.21 -9.84
CA ILE A 18 2.21 0.97 -8.87
C ILE A 18 3.69 0.80 -9.23
N PRO A 19 4.45 1.87 -9.52
CA PRO A 19 5.85 1.74 -9.90
C PRO A 19 6.69 1.21 -8.74
N SER A 20 7.70 0.40 -9.05
CA SER A 20 8.69 -0.03 -8.06
C SER A 20 9.62 1.15 -7.74
N LEU A 21 9.69 1.53 -6.48
CA LEU A 21 10.47 2.65 -5.98
C LEU A 21 11.04 2.27 -4.62
N GLU A 22 12.31 2.56 -4.38
CA GLU A 22 12.94 2.39 -3.07
C GLU A 22 12.35 3.39 -2.06
N ALA A 23 11.93 2.89 -0.91
CA ALA A 23 11.48 3.69 0.22
C ALA A 23 11.93 3.03 1.52
N ASP A 24 12.21 3.84 2.55
CA ASP A 24 12.51 3.33 3.89
C ASP A 24 11.21 2.92 4.61
N VAL A 25 10.09 3.56 4.27
CA VAL A 25 8.76 3.28 4.81
C VAL A 25 7.68 3.59 3.78
N VAL A 26 6.62 2.78 3.77
CA VAL A 26 5.39 3.05 3.02
C VAL A 26 4.25 3.39 3.97
N ILE A 27 3.49 4.43 3.68
CA ILE A 27 2.25 4.78 4.35
C ILE A 27 1.09 4.46 3.42
N MET A 28 0.18 3.61 3.90
CA MET A 28 -1.09 3.29 3.27
C MET A 28 -2.17 4.15 3.95
N ALA A 29 -2.54 5.27 3.32
CA ALA A 29 -3.23 6.40 3.93
C ALA A 29 -4.76 6.40 3.71
N GLY A 30 -5.40 5.23 3.74
CA GLY A 30 -6.84 5.08 3.55
C GLY A 30 -7.26 4.65 2.13
N ASP A 31 -8.50 4.18 2.02
CA ASP A 31 -9.16 3.76 0.78
C ASP A 31 -8.32 2.85 -0.13
N ILE A 32 -7.58 1.94 0.51
CA ILE A 32 -6.76 0.94 -0.18
C ILE A 32 -7.63 -0.21 -0.70
N ALA A 33 -8.49 -0.75 0.16
CA ALA A 33 -9.52 -1.70 -0.22
C ALA A 33 -10.68 -1.70 0.78
N THR A 34 -11.81 -2.28 0.38
CA THR A 34 -12.95 -2.48 1.30
C THR A 34 -12.60 -3.30 2.56
N LYS A 35 -12.93 -2.74 3.74
CA LYS A 35 -12.75 -3.41 5.04
C LYS A 35 -11.31 -3.91 5.23
N LEU A 36 -11.13 -5.18 5.60
CA LEU A 36 -9.83 -5.79 5.86
C LEU A 36 -9.18 -6.40 4.61
N ASN A 37 -9.80 -6.24 3.44
CA ASN A 37 -9.30 -6.85 2.19
C ASN A 37 -7.97 -6.23 1.72
N ALA A 38 -7.56 -5.09 2.29
CA ALA A 38 -6.27 -4.49 2.03
C ALA A 38 -5.12 -5.29 2.67
N LEU A 39 -5.35 -5.96 3.81
CA LEU A 39 -4.27 -6.56 4.61
C LEU A 39 -3.49 -7.66 3.89
N PRO A 40 -4.12 -8.64 3.22
CA PRO A 40 -3.37 -9.67 2.48
C PRO A 40 -2.47 -9.04 1.42
N TRP A 41 -2.99 -8.05 0.70
CA TRP A 41 -2.21 -7.37 -0.32
C TRP A 41 -1.09 -6.50 0.25
N ILE A 42 -1.33 -5.75 1.33
CA ILE A 42 -0.27 -4.97 1.99
C ILE A 42 0.86 -5.90 2.43
N HIS A 43 0.52 -7.11 2.92
CA HIS A 43 1.51 -8.10 3.33
C HIS A 43 2.36 -8.62 2.15
N GLU A 44 1.76 -8.78 0.96
CA GLU A 44 2.48 -9.16 -0.26
C GLU A 44 3.29 -7.97 -0.83
N PHE A 45 2.69 -6.78 -0.89
CA PHE A 45 3.28 -5.58 -1.48
C PHE A 45 4.50 -5.09 -0.71
N ARG A 46 4.50 -5.19 0.62
CA ARG A 46 5.52 -4.58 1.47
C ARG A 46 6.92 -5.16 1.26
N GLY A 47 7.03 -6.44 0.89
CA GLY A 47 8.30 -7.16 0.94
C GLY A 47 8.99 -6.97 2.31
N ASP A 48 10.23 -6.48 2.30
CA ASP A 48 11.00 -6.15 3.51
C ASP A 48 10.81 -4.70 4.00
N THR A 49 10.03 -3.89 3.30
CA THR A 49 9.80 -2.48 3.65
C THR A 49 8.76 -2.37 4.76
N SER A 50 9.03 -1.51 5.75
CA SER A 50 8.05 -1.24 6.81
C SER A 50 6.82 -0.52 6.26
N VAL A 51 5.63 -0.91 6.72
CA VAL A 51 4.36 -0.28 6.31
C VAL A 51 3.57 0.19 7.52
N ALA A 52 3.13 1.44 7.48
CA ALA A 52 2.08 1.97 8.34
C ALA A 52 0.75 2.01 7.57
N TYR A 53 -0.30 1.42 8.12
CA TYR A 53 -1.64 1.40 7.52
C TYR A 53 -2.64 2.09 8.46
N VAL A 54 -3.41 3.02 7.90
CA VAL A 54 -4.42 3.84 8.60
C VAL A 54 -5.80 3.55 8.02
#